data_AF-A0A2H9VQ69-F1
#
_entry.id   AF-A0A2H9VQ69-F1
#
_cell.length_a   1.000
_cell.length_b   1.000
_cell.length_c   1.000
_cell.angle_alpha   90.00
_cell.angle_beta   90.00
_cell.angle_gamma   90.00
#
_symmetry.space_group_name_H-M   'P 1'
#
loop_
_entity.id
_entity.type
_entity.pdbx_description
1 polymer ?
#
loop_
_entity_poly.entity_id
_entity_poly.type
_entity_poly.pdbx_seq_one_letter_code
_entity_poly.pdbx_strand_id
1 'polypeptide(L)'
;MRALNVYTFMKKIALITVHFLTAAALVAVACTDHPVNRLKGNWIAEDGIHELKITDKTFAIDAEAQINEDYFVKDDTIFTSFEGNQPYSKYTITKIDDQSLTLLDPDSVTINFRRK
;
A
#
# COMPACT_ATOMS: atom_id res chain seq x y z
N MET A 1 24.30 -4.89 -52.51
CA MET A 1 23.15 -4.17 -51.92
C MET A 1 22.27 -5.00 -50.96
N ARG A 2 22.21 -6.34 -51.03
CA ARG A 2 21.34 -7.14 -50.12
C ARG A 2 21.79 -7.16 -48.65
N ALA A 3 23.09 -7.12 -48.37
CA ALA A 3 23.63 -7.22 -47.00
C ALA A 3 23.34 -5.98 -46.11
N LEU A 4 23.28 -4.78 -46.69
CA LEU A 4 22.96 -3.55 -45.95
C LEU A 4 21.53 -3.56 -45.40
N ASN A 5 20.60 -4.16 -46.14
CA ASN A 5 19.18 -4.20 -45.78
C ASN A 5 18.93 -5.14 -44.58
N VAL A 6 19.66 -6.25 -44.50
CA VAL A 6 19.61 -7.21 -43.39
C VAL A 6 20.17 -6.61 -42.09
N TYR A 7 21.29 -5.87 -42.18
CA TYR A 7 21.93 -5.25 -41.02
C TYR A 7 21.05 -4.16 -40.39
N THR A 8 20.37 -3.39 -41.23
CA THR A 8 19.44 -2.34 -40.80
C THR A 8 18.16 -2.93 -40.19
N PHE A 9 17.72 -4.09 -40.68
CA PHE A 9 16.58 -4.84 -40.14
C PHE A 9 16.87 -5.45 -38.76
N MET A 10 18.05 -6.07 -38.57
CA MET A 10 18.47 -6.62 -37.27
C MET A 10 18.60 -5.55 -36.17
N LYS A 11 19.11 -4.36 -36.51
CA LYS A 11 19.16 -3.23 -35.56
C LYS A 11 17.79 -2.77 -35.09
N LYS A 12 16.79 -2.76 -35.99
CA LYS A 12 15.41 -2.39 -35.62
C LYS A 12 14.77 -3.43 -34.71
N ILE A 13 14.98 -4.72 -34.98
CA ILE A 13 14.49 -5.81 -34.14
C ILE A 13 15.11 -5.74 -32.74
N ALA A 14 16.43 -5.52 -32.63
CA ALA A 14 17.12 -5.36 -31.36
C ALA A 14 16.56 -4.18 -30.54
N LEU A 15 16.29 -3.05 -31.20
CA LEU A 15 15.73 -1.88 -30.54
C LEU A 15 14.31 -2.15 -30.02
N ILE A 16 13.47 -2.79 -30.83
CA ILE A 16 12.09 -3.16 -30.45
C ILE A 16 12.10 -4.15 -29.29
N THR A 17 12.96 -5.17 -29.33
CA THR A 17 13.05 -6.17 -28.25
C THR A 17 13.50 -5.56 -26.94
N VAL A 18 14.47 -4.64 -26.94
CA VAL A 18 14.88 -3.92 -25.72
C VAL A 18 13.70 -3.13 -25.13
N HIS A 19 12.95 -2.38 -25.93
CA HIS A 19 11.81 -1.62 -25.42
C HIS A 19 10.70 -2.53 -24.88
N PHE A 20 10.45 -3.66 -25.56
CA PHE A 20 9.44 -4.63 -25.12
C PHE A 20 9.82 -5.30 -23.80
N LEU A 21 11.09 -5.70 -23.64
CA LEU A 21 11.62 -6.26 -22.39
C LEU A 21 11.55 -5.24 -21.24
N THR A 22 11.90 -3.99 -21.51
CA THR A 22 11.86 -2.93 -20.49
C THR A 22 10.44 -2.64 -20.04
N ALA A 23 9.48 -2.57 -20.99
CA ALA A 23 8.06 -2.41 -20.68
C ALA A 23 7.51 -3.61 -19.89
N ALA A 24 7.87 -4.84 -20.27
CA ALA A 24 7.44 -6.05 -19.55
C ALA A 24 7.99 -6.09 -18.12
N ALA A 25 9.25 -5.67 -17.90
CA ALA A 25 9.84 -5.58 -16.57
C ALA A 25 9.13 -4.55 -15.68
N LEU A 26 8.77 -3.39 -16.23
CA LEU A 26 8.02 -2.35 -15.50
C LEU A 26 6.60 -2.81 -15.12
N VAL A 27 5.92 -3.52 -16.02
CA VAL A 27 4.58 -4.09 -15.74
C VAL A 27 4.66 -5.19 -14.67
N ALA A 28 5.70 -6.02 -14.70
CA ALA A 28 5.89 -7.07 -13.69
C ALA A 28 6.08 -6.50 -12.27
N VAL A 29 6.82 -5.38 -12.15
CA VAL A 29 7.00 -4.68 -10.87
C VAL A 29 5.73 -3.98 -10.40
N ALA A 30 4.89 -3.48 -11.33
CA ALA A 30 3.63 -2.82 -10.97
C ALA A 30 2.56 -3.78 -10.41
N CYS A 31 2.64 -5.08 -10.73
CA CYS A 31 1.68 -6.09 -10.28
C CYS A 31 2.03 -6.73 -8.93
N THR A 32 3.00 -6.20 -8.18
CA THR A 32 3.24 -6.69 -6.82
C THR A 32 2.09 -6.30 -5.89
N ASP A 33 1.63 -7.28 -5.12
CA ASP A 33 0.51 -7.23 -4.18
C ASP A 33 0.55 -5.95 -3.33
N HIS A 34 -0.46 -5.09 -3.44
CA HIS A 34 -0.46 -3.82 -2.69
C HIS A 34 -0.81 -4.10 -1.22
N PRO A 35 0.05 -3.73 -0.25
CA PRO A 35 -0.18 -3.98 1.18
C PRO A 35 -1.49 -3.36 1.69
N VAL A 36 -1.99 -2.32 0.99
CA VAL A 36 -3.26 -1.65 1.25
C VAL A 36 -4.45 -2.61 1.25
N ASN A 37 -4.45 -3.67 0.44
CA ASN A 37 -5.56 -4.63 0.43
C ASN A 37 -5.62 -5.48 1.69
N ARG A 38 -4.47 -5.82 2.28
CA ARG A 38 -4.40 -6.59 3.53
C ARG A 38 -4.82 -5.74 4.72
N LEU A 39 -4.63 -4.42 4.63
CA LEU A 39 -4.97 -3.46 5.68
C LEU A 39 -6.48 -3.36 5.92
N LYS A 40 -7.29 -3.52 4.88
CA LYS A 40 -8.76 -3.41 4.95
C LYS A 40 -9.35 -4.55 5.77
N GLY A 41 -10.27 -4.21 6.67
CA GLY A 41 -10.96 -5.16 7.53
C GLY A 41 -11.32 -4.58 8.89
N ASN A 42 -11.84 -5.46 9.75
CA ASN A 42 -12.06 -5.16 11.16
C ASN A 42 -10.93 -5.80 11.97
N TRP A 43 -10.41 -5.01 12.89
CA TRP A 43 -9.27 -5.32 13.73
C TRP A 43 -9.66 -5.04 15.17
N ILE A 44 -9.19 -5.87 16.09
CA ILE A 44 -9.36 -5.67 17.53
C ILE A 44 -7.99 -5.61 18.17
N ALA A 45 -7.74 -4.59 18.98
CA ALA A 45 -6.48 -4.47 19.70
C ALA A 45 -6.33 -5.63 20.68
N GLU A 46 -5.09 -6.04 20.96
CA GLU A 46 -4.84 -7.15 21.88
C GLU A 46 -5.29 -6.87 23.32
N ASP A 47 -5.42 -5.60 23.70
CA ASP A 47 -6.03 -5.19 24.96
C ASP A 47 -7.55 -5.44 25.02
N GLY A 48 -8.18 -5.70 23.87
CA GLY A 48 -9.62 -5.93 23.73
C GLY A 48 -10.48 -4.67 23.94
N ILE A 49 -9.85 -3.51 24.08
CA ILE A 49 -10.52 -2.22 24.31
C ILE A 49 -10.75 -1.51 22.99
N HIS A 50 -9.72 -1.48 22.14
CA HIS A 50 -9.78 -0.69 20.91
C HIS A 50 -10.19 -1.52 19.70
N GLU A 51 -11.11 -1.00 18.89
CA GLU A 51 -11.50 -1.59 17.61
C GLU A 51 -11.09 -0.70 16.44
N LEU A 52 -10.39 -1.27 15.47
CA LEU A 52 -9.93 -0.56 14.28
C LEU A 52 -10.68 -1.08 13.05
N LYS A 53 -11.37 -0.19 12.34
CA LYS A 53 -12.04 -0.50 11.09
C LYS A 53 -11.42 0.28 9.95
N ILE A 54 -10.94 -0.45 8.94
CA ILE A 54 -10.32 0.13 7.74
C ILE A 54 -11.12 -0.30 6.52
N THR A 55 -11.63 0.68 5.78
CA THR A 55 -12.37 0.49 4.52
C THR A 55 -11.62 1.12 3.35
N ASP A 56 -12.22 1.27 2.17
CA ASP A 56 -11.54 1.91 1.04
C ASP A 56 -11.22 3.40 1.26
N LYS A 57 -11.93 4.07 2.18
CA LYS A 57 -11.79 5.52 2.41
C LYS A 57 -11.61 5.88 3.88
N THR A 58 -12.06 5.02 4.78
CA THR A 58 -12.18 5.35 6.20
C THR A 58 -11.19 4.54 7.02
N PHE A 59 -10.51 5.25 7.92
CA PHE A 59 -9.75 4.71 9.04
C PHE A 59 -10.44 5.15 10.33
N ALA A 60 -10.92 4.20 11.13
CA ALA A 60 -11.66 4.49 12.36
C ALA A 60 -11.12 3.63 13.51
N ILE A 61 -10.48 4.27 14.49
CA ILE A 61 -10.14 3.67 15.79
C ILE A 61 -11.32 3.94 16.73
N ASP A 62 -11.69 2.93 17.51
CA ASP A 62 -12.88 2.93 18.35
C ASP A 62 -14.12 3.25 17.54
N ALA A 63 -14.43 2.42 16.55
CA ALA A 63 -15.50 2.64 15.57
C ALA A 63 -16.88 2.98 16.18
N GLU A 64 -17.12 2.66 17.46
CA GLU A 64 -18.30 3.07 18.23
C GLU A 64 -18.35 4.58 18.54
N ALA A 65 -17.20 5.25 18.63
CA ALA A 65 -17.08 6.70 18.81
C ALA A 65 -17.37 7.51 17.54
N GLN A 66 -17.64 6.83 16.40
CA GLN A 66 -18.06 7.44 15.13
C GLN A 66 -17.05 8.41 14.48
N ILE A 67 -15.81 8.44 14.98
CA ILE A 67 -14.74 9.25 14.39
C ILE A 67 -14.21 8.50 13.16
N ASN A 68 -14.69 8.92 11.99
CA ASN A 68 -14.25 8.42 10.70
C ASN A 68 -13.21 9.39 10.13
N GLU A 69 -11.96 8.96 10.04
CA GLU A 69 -10.91 9.75 9.39
C GLU A 69 -10.75 9.29 7.94
N ASP A 70 -10.55 10.25 7.05
CA ASP A 70 -10.05 9.95 5.71
C ASP A 70 -8.59 9.52 5.83
N TYR A 71 -8.14 8.61 4.97
CA TYR A 71 -6.76 8.16 4.99
C TYR A 71 -6.18 7.87 3.61
N PHE A 72 -4.85 7.87 3.55
CA PHE A 72 -4.09 7.32 2.45
C PHE A 72 -2.86 6.58 2.97
N VAL A 73 -2.37 5.62 2.20
CA VAL A 73 -1.15 4.87 2.53
C VAL A 73 -0.05 5.31 1.58
N LYS A 74 1.12 5.61 2.14
CA LYS A 74 2.34 5.83 1.37
C LYS A 74 3.44 4.99 2.01
N ASP A 75 4.00 4.09 1.20
CA ASP A 75 5.00 3.11 1.63
C ASP A 75 4.45 2.25 2.80
N ASP A 76 5.05 2.36 3.97
CA ASP A 76 4.68 1.70 5.22
C ASP A 76 3.90 2.61 6.17
N THR A 77 3.52 3.82 5.75
CA THR A 77 2.89 4.81 6.63
C THR A 77 1.45 5.11 6.19
N ILE A 78 0.53 5.00 7.14
CA ILE A 78 -0.86 5.41 7.03
C ILE A 78 -0.95 6.86 7.50
N PHE A 79 -1.48 7.72 6.64
CA PHE A 79 -1.75 9.12 6.95
C PHE A 79 -3.24 9.28 7.12
N THR A 80 -3.68 9.77 8.28
CA THR A 80 -5.10 9.97 8.57
C THR A 80 -5.40 11.46 8.82
N SER A 81 -6.64 11.84 8.54
CA SER A 81 -7.12 13.21 8.70
C SER A 81 -8.59 13.23 9.07
N PHE A 82 -8.92 14.01 10.09
CA PHE A 82 -10.30 14.37 10.38
C PHE A 82 -10.73 15.53 9.48
N GLU A 83 -11.71 15.31 8.60
CA GLU A 83 -12.28 16.32 7.69
C GLU A 83 -11.24 17.04 6.80
N GLY A 84 -10.12 16.39 6.47
CA GLY A 84 -9.06 16.98 5.63
C GLY A 84 -8.15 17.97 6.35
N ASN A 85 -8.26 18.09 7.68
CA ASN A 85 -7.35 18.92 8.47
C ASN A 85 -5.90 18.40 8.47
N GLN A 86 -4.99 19.35 8.56
CA GLN A 86 -3.55 19.13 8.72
C GLN A 86 -3.10 19.67 10.08
N PRO A 87 -2.02 19.13 10.67
CA PRO A 87 -1.17 18.05 10.16
C PRO A 87 -1.84 16.67 10.18
N TYR A 88 -1.43 15.78 9.26
CA TYR A 88 -1.89 14.38 9.25
C TYR A 88 -1.35 13.62 10.47
N SER A 89 -2.19 12.78 11.08
CA SER A 89 -1.75 11.74 12.00
C SER A 89 -1.07 10.63 11.20
N LYS A 90 -0.01 10.04 11.76
CA LYS A 90 0.85 9.08 11.07
C LYS A 90 0.92 7.79 11.86
N TYR A 91 0.56 6.69 11.23
CA TYR A 91 0.72 5.35 11.78
C TYR A 91 1.66 4.54 10.90
N THR A 92 2.77 4.04 11.45
CA THR A 92 3.70 3.19 10.70
C THR A 92 3.29 1.72 10.83
N ILE A 93 3.10 1.05 9.70
CA ILE A 93 2.82 -0.38 9.61
C ILE A 93 4.15 -1.12 9.84
N THR A 94 4.31 -1.71 11.01
CA THR A 94 5.51 -2.51 11.34
C THR A 94 5.31 -3.98 10.99
N LYS A 95 4.06 -4.46 10.98
CA LYS A 95 3.71 -5.83 10.57
C LYS A 95 2.29 -5.87 10.00
N ILE A 96 2.11 -6.62 8.92
CA ILE A 96 0.77 -6.96 8.39
C ILE A 96 0.74 -8.36 7.77
N ASP A 97 -0.17 -9.19 8.24
CA ASP A 97 -0.53 -10.48 7.67
C ASP A 97 -2.04 -10.73 7.76
N ASP A 98 -2.50 -11.92 7.38
CA ASP A 98 -3.94 -12.23 7.30
C ASP A 98 -4.65 -12.22 8.66
N GLN A 99 -3.92 -12.29 9.77
CA GLN A 99 -4.48 -12.39 11.12
C GLN A 99 -4.01 -11.29 12.08
N SER A 100 -2.89 -10.62 11.77
CA SER A 100 -2.27 -9.63 12.65
C SER A 100 -1.87 -8.36 11.91
N LEU A 101 -2.02 -7.25 12.63
CA LEU A 101 -1.60 -5.92 12.21
C LEU A 101 -0.92 -5.25 13.40
N THR A 102 0.29 -4.75 13.19
CA THR A 102 0.99 -3.95 14.19
C THR A 102 1.24 -2.56 13.63
N LEU A 103 0.79 -1.56 14.37
CA LEU A 103 0.97 -0.15 14.06
C LEU A 103 1.85 0.50 15.13
N LEU A 104 2.73 1.39 14.70
CA LEU A 104 3.36 2.38 15.56
C LEU A 104 2.55 3.68 15.42
N ASP A 105 2.02 4.20 16.51
CA ASP A 105 1.22 5.43 16.51
C ASP A 105 2.11 6.69 16.44
N PRO A 106 1.51 7.90 16.32
CA PRO A 106 2.26 9.16 16.29
C PRO A 106 3.12 9.42 17.53
N ASP A 107 2.75 8.84 18.68
CA ASP A 107 3.42 8.97 19.97
C ASP A 107 4.50 7.89 20.17
N SER A 108 4.80 7.10 19.12
CA SER A 108 5.75 5.98 19.15
C SER A 108 5.33 4.81 20.04
N VAL A 109 4.04 4.68 20.33
CA VAL A 109 3.45 3.52 21.00
C VAL A 109 3.10 2.45 19.97
N THR A 110 3.48 1.21 20.26
CA THR A 110 3.14 0.06 19.42
C THR A 110 1.77 -0.48 19.81
N ILE A 111 0.87 -0.58 18.84
CA ILE A 111 -0.47 -1.13 19.00
C ILE A 111 -0.56 -2.41 18.16
N ASN A 112 -0.83 -3.52 18.83
CA ASN A 112 -1.03 -4.82 18.21
C ASN A 112 -2.51 -5.08 18.03
N PHE A 113 -2.90 -5.47 16.82
CA PHE A 113 -4.25 -5.85 16.47
C PHE A 113 -4.30 -7.29 15.96
N ARG A 114 -5.41 -7.95 16.23
CA ARG A 114 -5.82 -9.20 15.62
C ARG A 114 -7.04 -8.99 14.74
N ARG A 115 -7.17 -9.77 13.68
CA ARG A 115 -8.36 -9.71 12.82
C ARG A 115 -9.61 -10.17 13.59
N LYS A 116 -10.68 -9.39 13.51
CA LYS A 116 -11.99 -9.66 14.13
C LYS A 116 -12.91 -10.43 13.19
#